data_AF-A0AAW1NA81-F1
#
_entry.id   AF-A0AAW1NA81-F1
#
_cell.length_a   1.000
_cell.length_b   1.000
_cell.length_c   1.000
_cell.angle_alpha   90.00
_cell.angle_beta   90.00
_cell.angle_gamma   90.00
#
_symmetry.space_group_name_H-M   'P 1'
#
loop_
_entity.id
_entity.type
_entity.pdbx_description
1 polymer ?
#
loop_
_entity_poly.entity_id
_entity_poly.type
_entity_poly.pdbx_seq_one_letter_code
_entity_poly.pdbx_strand_id
1 'polypeptide(L)'
;MFALDNLVRQCAEAALNVIAPDLGENLGASTVNSQKSSKSTNSFDMRDQILQLKEENNRLTQEFIVSQKQYQALLKDLIDQTQLQGQALRQVIADLSQCSTIKEELEPDPKLAQWLEGLGLHRTTREIFLSQGFTLEEVLHDIEREDLRRIGLKVGTEFKIWVAITQYRSTPTICNGTSTPTY
;
A
#
# COMPACT_ATOMS: atom_id res chain seq x y z
N MET A 1 75.78 -42.86 -15.04
CA MET A 1 75.04 -42.28 -13.89
C MET A 1 74.24 -41.02 -14.25
N PHE A 2 74.40 -40.42 -15.44
CA PHE A 2 73.84 -39.11 -15.79
C PHE A 2 72.48 -39.12 -16.52
N ALA A 3 72.07 -40.24 -17.10
CA ALA A 3 70.81 -40.30 -17.86
C ALA A 3 69.55 -40.25 -16.98
N LEU A 4 69.62 -40.84 -15.78
CA LEU A 4 68.50 -40.88 -14.85
C LEU A 4 68.23 -39.49 -14.25
N ASP A 5 69.31 -38.78 -13.88
CA ASP A 5 69.23 -37.42 -13.33
C ASP A 5 68.65 -36.43 -14.37
N ASN A 6 69.07 -36.56 -15.63
CA ASN A 6 68.55 -35.74 -16.71
C ASN A 6 67.06 -36.01 -17.01
N LEU A 7 66.64 -37.27 -16.95
CA LEU A 7 65.24 -37.65 -17.14
C LEU A 7 64.37 -37.17 -15.97
N VAL A 8 64.85 -37.28 -14.73
CA VAL A 8 64.15 -36.78 -13.54
C VAL A 8 63.99 -35.26 -13.61
N ARG A 9 65.02 -34.54 -14.08
CA ARG A 9 64.97 -33.08 -14.27
C ARG A 9 63.95 -32.69 -15.34
N GLN A 10 63.94 -33.36 -16.49
CA GLN A 10 62.97 -33.12 -17.56
C GLN A 10 61.53 -33.42 -17.13
N CYS A 11 61.31 -34.49 -16.36
CA CYS A 11 59.98 -34.80 -15.81
C CYS A 11 59.52 -33.76 -14.78
N ALA A 12 60.43 -33.27 -13.94
CA ALA A 12 60.11 -32.23 -12.97
C ALA A 12 59.76 -30.90 -13.65
N GLU A 13 60.53 -30.52 -14.68
CA GLU A 13 60.27 -29.31 -15.49
C GLU A 13 58.92 -29.42 -16.25
N ALA A 14 58.62 -30.59 -16.83
CA ALA A 14 57.35 -30.83 -17.50
C ALA A 14 56.15 -30.79 -16.54
N ALA A 15 56.27 -31.39 -15.35
CA ALA A 15 55.21 -31.39 -14.35
C ALA A 15 54.92 -29.99 -13.80
N LEU A 16 55.98 -29.19 -13.56
CA LEU A 16 55.83 -27.79 -13.16
C LEU A 16 55.13 -26.94 -14.23
N ASN A 17 55.43 -27.16 -15.51
CA ASN A 17 54.79 -26.42 -16.61
C ASN A 17 53.28 -26.72 -16.74
N VAL A 18 52.84 -27.91 -16.34
CA VAL A 18 51.42 -28.29 -16.33
C VAL A 18 50.68 -27.74 -15.09
N ILE A 19 51.35 -27.66 -13.94
CA ILE A 19 50.74 -27.27 -12.65
C ILE A 19 50.81 -25.75 -12.43
N ALA A 20 51.84 -25.06 -12.92
CA ALA A 20 52.06 -23.63 -12.78
C ALA A 20 52.86 -23.07 -13.98
N PRO A 21 52.21 -22.76 -15.11
CA PRO A 21 52.89 -22.36 -16.35
C PRO A 21 53.78 -21.10 -16.19
N ASP A 22 53.40 -20.18 -15.29
CA ASP A 22 54.13 -18.93 -15.07
C ASP A 22 55.47 -19.09 -14.32
N LEU A 23 55.70 -20.21 -13.62
CA LEU A 23 56.98 -20.48 -12.95
C LEU A 23 57.99 -21.21 -13.84
N GLY A 24 57.53 -21.93 -14.87
CA GLY A 24 58.40 -22.67 -15.78
C GLY A 24 59.27 -21.77 -16.66
N GLU A 25 58.71 -20.65 -17.13
CA GLU A 25 59.40 -19.74 -18.05
C GLU A 25 60.62 -19.03 -17.44
N ASN A 26 60.68 -18.89 -16.11
CA ASN A 26 61.74 -18.13 -15.44
C ASN A 26 62.99 -18.98 -15.09
N LEU A 27 62.89 -20.31 -15.08
CA LEU A 27 64.00 -21.20 -14.74
C LEU A 27 64.79 -21.70 -15.97
N GLY A 28 64.20 -21.63 -17.17
CA GLY A 28 64.85 -22.04 -18.43
C GLY A 28 65.64 -20.94 -19.16
N ALA A 29 65.56 -19.68 -18.72
CA ALA A 29 66.08 -18.53 -19.45
C ALA A 29 67.27 -17.86 -18.73
N SER A 30 68.40 -18.57 -18.62
CA SER A 30 69.70 -17.93 -18.39
C SER A 30 70.64 -18.31 -19.53
N THR A 31 70.45 -17.66 -20.67
CA THR A 31 71.54 -17.40 -21.61
C THR A 31 71.54 -15.92 -21.95
N VAL A 32 72.75 -15.37 -21.97
CA VAL A 32 73.07 -13.94 -21.88
C VAL A 32 72.54 -13.19 -23.10
N ASN A 33 71.39 -12.50 -22.97
CA ASN A 33 71.09 -11.34 -23.80
C ASN A 33 70.15 -10.38 -23.06
N SER A 34 70.72 -9.30 -22.54
CA SER A 34 70.00 -8.20 -21.90
C SER A 34 69.17 -7.43 -22.93
N GLN A 35 67.89 -7.76 -23.04
CA GLN A 35 66.88 -6.76 -23.43
C GLN A 35 66.24 -6.21 -22.15
N LYS A 36 66.37 -4.89 -21.97
CA LYS A 36 65.84 -4.13 -20.83
C LYS A 36 64.41 -4.60 -20.47
N SER A 37 64.28 -5.13 -19.25
CA SER A 37 63.01 -5.52 -18.64
C SER A 37 62.11 -4.30 -18.44
N SER A 38 61.17 -4.09 -19.35
CA SER A 38 59.97 -3.28 -19.13
C SER A 38 58.77 -4.14 -18.66
N LYS A 39 58.93 -5.47 -18.62
CA LYS A 39 57.87 -6.41 -18.21
C LYS A 39 57.70 -6.52 -16.69
N SER A 40 58.77 -6.35 -15.91
CA SER A 40 58.68 -6.44 -14.45
C SER A 40 57.90 -5.27 -13.84
N THR A 41 58.20 -4.02 -14.23
CA THR A 41 57.52 -2.82 -13.72
C THR A 41 56.01 -2.83 -14.02
N ASN A 42 55.64 -3.10 -15.28
CA ASN A 42 54.22 -3.19 -15.66
C ASN A 42 53.46 -4.32 -14.94
N SER A 43 54.13 -5.42 -14.58
CA SER A 43 53.51 -6.52 -13.83
C SER A 43 53.27 -6.17 -12.36
N PHE A 44 54.14 -5.35 -11.75
CA PHE A 44 53.92 -4.87 -10.39
C PHE A 44 52.80 -3.81 -10.35
N ASP A 45 52.80 -2.86 -11.30
CA ASP A 45 51.75 -1.84 -11.41
C ASP A 45 50.35 -2.46 -11.63
N MET A 46 50.28 -3.52 -12.44
CA MET A 46 49.02 -4.26 -12.66
C MET A 46 48.54 -4.98 -11.39
N ARG A 47 49.44 -5.56 -10.59
CA ARG A 47 49.08 -6.21 -9.31
C ARG A 47 48.55 -5.19 -8.30
N ASP A 48 49.17 -4.02 -8.21
CA ASP A 48 48.73 -2.95 -7.31
C ASP A 48 47.36 -2.40 -7.73
N GLN A 49 47.12 -2.24 -9.04
CA GLN A 49 45.81 -1.84 -9.55
C GLN A 49 44.72 -2.88 -9.25
N ILE A 50 45.05 -4.17 -9.31
CA ILE A 50 44.12 -5.25 -8.92
C ILE A 50 43.81 -5.19 -7.42
N LEU A 51 44.78 -4.89 -6.57
CA LEU A 51 44.57 -4.73 -5.13
C LEU A 51 43.67 -3.52 -4.83
N GLN A 52 43.93 -2.38 -5.47
CA GLN A 52 43.09 -1.19 -5.34
C GLN A 52 41.65 -1.45 -5.80
N LEU A 53 41.47 -2.09 -6.96
CA LEU A 53 40.13 -2.45 -7.45
C LEU A 53 39.41 -3.42 -6.51
N LYS A 54 40.12 -4.35 -5.87
CA LYS A 54 39.54 -5.25 -4.86
C LYS A 54 39.09 -4.50 -3.62
N GLU A 55 39.89 -3.56 -3.14
CA GLU A 55 39.54 -2.73 -1.99
C GLU A 55 38.34 -1.83 -2.30
N GLU A 56 38.34 -1.17 -3.46
CA GLU A 56 37.23 -0.36 -3.95
C GLU A 56 35.95 -1.20 -4.13
N ASN A 57 36.03 -2.40 -4.70
CA ASN A 57 34.87 -3.29 -4.85
C ASN A 57 34.31 -3.71 -3.48
N ASN A 58 35.18 -3.98 -2.51
CA ASN A 58 34.77 -4.27 -1.14
C ASN A 58 34.08 -3.06 -0.50
N ARG A 59 34.68 -1.87 -0.64
CA ARG A 59 34.10 -0.62 -0.14
C ARG A 59 32.70 -0.38 -0.73
N LEU A 60 32.57 -0.45 -2.05
CA LEU A 60 31.29 -0.30 -2.75
C LEU A 60 30.26 -1.35 -2.31
N THR A 61 30.70 -2.59 -2.09
CA THR A 61 29.82 -3.65 -1.58
C THR A 61 29.30 -3.32 -0.18
N GLN A 62 30.16 -2.81 0.71
CA GLN A 62 29.75 -2.36 2.04
C GLN A 62 28.77 -1.18 1.96
N GLU A 63 29.07 -0.18 1.14
CA GLU A 63 28.19 0.98 0.92
C GLU A 63 26.81 0.55 0.39
N PHE A 64 26.78 -0.39 -0.55
CA PHE A 64 25.53 -0.95 -1.06
C PHE A 64 24.73 -1.65 0.04
N ILE A 65 25.38 -2.48 0.86
CA ILE A 65 24.73 -3.16 1.99
C ILE A 65 24.18 -2.15 3.00
N VAL A 66 24.94 -1.10 3.31
CA VAL A 66 24.49 -0.04 4.24
C VAL A 66 23.30 0.71 3.66
N SER A 67 23.36 1.11 2.38
CA SER A 67 22.27 1.78 1.69
C SER A 67 21.00 0.92 1.64
N GLN A 68 21.14 -0.37 1.34
CA GLN A 68 20.05 -1.34 1.32
C GLN A 68 19.40 -1.49 2.71
N LYS A 69 20.21 -1.57 3.78
CA LYS A 69 19.71 -1.62 5.16
C LYS A 69 18.98 -0.34 5.55
N GLN A 70 19.50 0.82 5.18
CA GLN A 70 18.85 2.12 5.44
C GLN A 70 17.49 2.21 4.74
N TYR A 71 17.43 1.81 3.46
CA TYR A 71 16.17 1.79 2.72
C TYR A 71 15.15 0.82 3.35
N GLN A 72 15.60 -0.38 3.75
CA GLN A 72 14.75 -1.35 4.44
C GLN A 72 14.21 -0.81 5.78
N ALA A 73 15.04 -0.08 6.54
CA ALA A 73 14.62 0.54 7.80
C ALA A 73 13.55 1.62 7.59
N LEU A 74 13.73 2.48 6.57
CA LEU A 74 12.75 3.50 6.22
C LEU A 74 11.40 2.90 5.78
N LEU A 75 11.43 1.85 4.97
CA LEU A 75 10.20 1.15 4.58
C LEU A 75 9.46 0.58 5.79
N LYS A 76 10.18 0.00 6.74
CA LYS A 76 9.59 -0.52 7.97
C LYS A 76 8.96 0.59 8.80
N ASP A 77 9.66 1.70 8.99
CA ASP A 77 9.16 2.85 9.75
C ASP A 77 7.88 3.43 9.11
N LEU A 78 7.84 3.52 7.78
CA LEU A 78 6.65 3.99 7.05
C LEU A 78 5.45 3.05 7.23
N ILE A 79 5.69 1.73 7.18
CA ILE A 79 4.63 0.74 7.42
C ILE A 79 4.11 0.87 8.86
N ASP A 80 5.01 0.94 9.84
CA ASP A 80 4.64 1.06 11.26
C ASP A 80 3.86 2.36 11.53
N GLN A 81 4.28 3.49 10.95
CA GLN A 81 3.56 4.76 11.01
C GLN A 81 2.16 4.68 10.37
N THR A 82 2.06 4.05 9.20
CA THR A 82 0.76 3.89 8.51
C THR A 82 -0.20 3.03 9.33
N GLN A 83 0.31 1.96 9.95
CA GLN A 83 -0.48 1.11 10.84
C GLN A 83 -0.95 1.87 12.09
N LEU A 84 -0.08 2.68 12.69
CA LEU A 84 -0.43 3.52 13.84
C LEU A 84 -1.49 4.57 13.48
N GLN A 85 -1.34 5.25 12.34
CA GLN A 85 -2.35 6.19 11.83
C GLN A 85 -3.69 5.49 11.60
N GLY A 86 -3.68 4.31 11.00
CA GLY A 86 -4.88 3.49 10.81
C GLY A 86 -5.55 3.08 12.12
N GLN A 87 -4.77 2.73 13.13
CA GLN A 87 -5.28 2.42 14.48
C GLN A 87 -5.86 3.66 15.17
N ALA A 88 -5.18 4.80 15.10
CA ALA A 88 -5.67 6.06 15.64
C ALA A 88 -7.00 6.49 15.00
N LEU A 89 -7.12 6.37 13.67
CA LEU A 89 -8.38 6.65 12.97
C LEU A 89 -9.50 5.70 13.40
N ARG A 90 -9.22 4.40 13.55
CA ARG A 90 -10.21 3.44 14.07
C ARG A 90 -10.65 3.78 15.48
N GLN A 91 -9.73 4.21 16.35
CA GLN A 91 -10.04 4.64 17.71
C GLN A 91 -10.93 5.88 17.69
N VAL A 92 -10.59 6.90 16.90
CA VAL A 92 -11.43 8.11 16.77
C VAL A 92 -12.84 7.76 16.27
N ILE A 93 -12.97 6.86 15.30
CA ILE A 93 -14.29 6.40 14.83
C ILE A 93 -15.04 5.67 15.94
N ALA A 94 -14.36 4.81 16.72
CA ALA A 94 -14.97 4.10 17.84
C ALA A 94 -15.42 5.07 18.95
N ASP A 95 -14.61 6.07 19.28
CA ASP A 95 -14.92 7.10 20.26
C ASP A 95 -16.08 7.99 19.79
N LEU A 96 -16.10 8.34 18.50
CA LEU A 96 -17.21 9.09 17.90
C LEU A 96 -18.49 8.26 17.90
N SER A 97 -18.39 6.96 17.60
CA SER A 97 -19.50 6.01 17.70
C SER A 97 -20.03 5.91 19.13
N GLN A 98 -19.14 5.91 20.13
CA GLN A 98 -19.49 5.91 21.56
C GLN A 98 -20.15 7.22 22.01
N CYS A 99 -19.75 8.37 21.44
CA CYS A 99 -20.37 9.66 21.72
C CYS A 99 -21.75 9.79 21.04
N SER A 100 -21.94 9.20 19.85
CA SER A 100 -23.24 9.09 19.20
C SER A 100 -24.16 8.00 19.80
N THR A 101 -23.70 7.21 20.78
CA THR A 101 -24.57 6.33 21.59
C THR A 101 -25.30 7.04 22.73
N ILE A 102 -25.56 8.35 22.60
CA ILE A 102 -26.91 8.81 22.93
C ILE A 102 -27.82 8.20 21.85
N LYS A 103 -28.08 6.88 21.98
CA LYS A 103 -29.34 6.32 21.53
C LYS A 103 -30.36 6.99 22.43
N GLU A 104 -30.73 8.21 22.09
CA GLU A 104 -32.02 8.71 22.48
C GLU A 104 -32.96 7.61 21.97
N GLU A 105 -33.53 6.86 22.90
CA GLU A 105 -34.57 5.87 22.64
C GLU A 105 -35.80 6.67 22.21
N LEU A 106 -35.67 7.29 21.04
CA LEU A 106 -36.67 8.13 20.43
C LEU A 106 -37.67 7.14 19.89
N GLU A 107 -38.77 6.98 20.61
CA GLU A 107 -39.90 6.17 20.16
C GLU A 107 -40.25 6.60 18.72
N PRO A 108 -40.25 5.66 17.77
CA PRO A 108 -40.46 5.99 16.36
C PRO A 108 -41.85 6.58 16.17
N ASP A 109 -41.97 7.67 15.42
CA ASP A 109 -43.26 8.32 15.17
C ASP A 109 -44.24 7.33 14.50
N PRO A 110 -45.35 6.97 15.17
CA PRO A 110 -46.31 6.00 14.62
C PRO A 110 -46.94 6.49 13.31
N LYS A 111 -47.07 7.80 13.11
CA LYS A 111 -47.62 8.36 11.86
C LYS A 111 -46.66 8.15 10.70
N LEU A 112 -45.37 8.39 10.93
CA LEU A 112 -44.33 8.12 9.94
C LEU A 112 -44.26 6.63 9.61
N ALA A 113 -44.34 5.75 10.61
CA ALA A 113 -44.34 4.31 10.40
C ALA A 113 -45.50 3.86 9.50
N GLN A 114 -46.71 4.40 9.74
CA GLN A 114 -47.89 4.13 8.93
C GLN A 114 -47.77 4.70 7.51
N TRP A 115 -47.24 5.92 7.36
CA TRP A 115 -47.04 6.54 6.04
C TRP A 115 -46.06 5.72 5.19
N LEU A 116 -44.93 5.31 5.77
CA LEU A 116 -43.94 4.46 5.11
C LEU A 116 -44.51 3.06 4.76
N GLU A 117 -45.44 2.53 5.57
CA GLU A 117 -46.18 1.31 5.24
C GLU A 117 -47.06 1.49 3.99
N GLY A 118 -47.76 2.61 3.91
CA GLY A 118 -48.59 2.98 2.76
C GLY A 118 -47.81 3.11 1.44
N LEU A 119 -46.51 3.44 1.51
CA LEU A 119 -45.61 3.46 0.36
C LEU A 119 -45.14 2.06 -0.10
N GLY A 120 -45.49 1.00 0.65
CA GLY A 120 -45.11 -0.37 0.33
C GLY A 120 -43.62 -0.65 0.49
N LEU A 121 -42.98 -0.01 1.49
CA LEU A 121 -41.55 -0.21 1.77
C LEU A 121 -41.33 -1.48 2.60
N HIS A 122 -40.23 -2.19 2.32
CA HIS A 122 -39.83 -3.37 3.09
C HIS A 122 -39.62 -3.01 4.55
N ARG A 123 -40.03 -3.89 5.48
CA ARG A 123 -39.93 -3.68 6.93
C ARG A 123 -38.55 -3.19 7.38
N THR A 124 -37.48 -3.89 7.00
CA THR A 124 -36.09 -3.49 7.32
C THR A 124 -35.74 -2.07 6.85
N THR A 125 -36.25 -1.65 5.69
CA THR A 125 -36.01 -0.30 5.18
C THR A 125 -36.79 0.76 5.96
N ARG A 126 -38.01 0.42 6.41
CA ARG A 126 -38.78 1.26 7.33
C ARG A 126 -38.06 1.41 8.67
N GLU A 127 -37.56 0.32 9.24
CA GLU A 127 -36.82 0.32 10.51
C GLU A 127 -35.57 1.21 10.46
N ILE A 128 -34.77 1.11 9.37
CA ILE A 128 -33.57 1.97 9.18
C ILE A 128 -33.95 3.45 9.08
N PHE A 129 -35.08 3.79 8.47
CA PHE A 129 -35.54 5.18 8.36
C PHE A 129 -36.10 5.69 9.69
N LEU A 130 -36.89 4.87 10.39
CA LEU A 130 -37.48 5.21 11.69
C LEU A 130 -36.41 5.35 12.77
N SER A 131 -35.30 4.62 12.69
CA SER A 131 -34.18 4.76 13.63
C SER A 131 -33.44 6.09 13.51
N GLN A 132 -33.75 6.92 12.50
CA GLN A 132 -33.18 8.26 12.35
C GLN A 132 -33.91 9.30 13.22
N GLY A 133 -35.04 8.95 13.84
CA GLY A 133 -35.76 9.83 14.77
C GLY A 133 -36.56 10.95 14.11
N PHE A 134 -36.80 10.90 12.79
CA PHE A 134 -37.64 11.88 12.11
C PHE A 134 -39.11 11.72 12.48
N THR A 135 -39.82 12.85 12.57
CA THR A 135 -41.28 12.90 12.57
C THR A 135 -41.82 12.94 11.14
N LEU A 136 -43.10 12.58 10.95
CA LEU A 136 -43.73 12.68 9.64
C LEU A 136 -43.71 14.12 9.08
N GLU A 137 -43.89 15.12 9.94
CA GLU A 137 -43.92 16.52 9.52
C GLU A 137 -42.56 16.98 8.99
N GLU A 138 -41.46 16.66 9.68
CA GLU A 138 -40.11 16.98 9.22
C GLU A 138 -39.81 16.30 7.88
N VAL A 139 -40.25 15.05 7.71
CA VAL A 139 -40.08 14.31 6.44
C VAL A 139 -40.83 15.00 5.31
N LEU A 140 -42.06 15.42 5.54
CA LEU A 140 -42.91 16.00 4.52
C LEU A 140 -42.57 17.46 4.20
N HIS A 141 -42.12 18.24 5.18
CA HIS A 141 -41.93 19.69 5.04
C HIS A 141 -40.46 20.10 4.91
N ASP A 142 -39.55 19.46 5.63
CA ASP A 142 -38.18 19.98 5.81
C ASP A 142 -37.10 19.13 5.13
N ILE A 143 -37.29 17.80 5.02
CA ILE A 143 -36.28 16.91 4.43
C ILE A 143 -35.92 17.30 2.98
N GLU A 144 -34.63 17.35 2.69
CA GLU A 144 -34.11 17.50 1.34
C GLU A 144 -33.68 16.15 0.74
N ARG A 145 -33.46 16.15 -0.58
CA ARG A 145 -33.02 14.93 -1.28
C ARG A 145 -31.68 14.41 -0.78
N GLU A 146 -30.80 15.32 -0.33
CA GLU A 146 -29.49 14.94 0.21
C GLU A 146 -29.61 14.22 1.56
N ASP A 147 -30.59 14.60 2.38
CA ASP A 147 -30.82 13.92 3.67
C ASP A 147 -31.25 12.48 3.45
N LEU A 148 -32.11 12.22 2.46
CA LEU A 148 -32.49 10.84 2.10
C LEU A 148 -31.29 9.99 1.64
N ARG A 149 -30.30 10.59 0.97
CA ARG A 149 -29.07 9.87 0.56
C ARG A 149 -28.20 9.51 1.75
N ARG A 150 -28.12 10.40 2.76
CA ARG A 150 -27.32 10.16 3.98
C ARG A 150 -27.85 9.00 4.81
N ILE A 151 -29.16 8.70 4.73
CA ILE A 151 -29.77 7.53 5.40
C ILE A 151 -29.26 6.21 4.79
N GLY A 152 -28.72 6.21 3.56
CA GLY A 152 -28.09 5.03 2.96
C GLY A 152 -29.10 3.97 2.47
N LEU A 153 -30.30 4.41 2.08
CA LEU A 153 -31.32 3.51 1.53
C LEU A 153 -30.98 3.08 0.10
N LYS A 154 -31.59 1.98 -0.36
CA LYS A 154 -31.55 1.61 -1.79
C LYS A 154 -32.11 2.77 -2.62
N VAL A 155 -31.44 3.10 -3.72
CA VAL A 155 -31.80 4.22 -4.61
C VAL A 155 -33.28 4.18 -5.05
N GLY A 156 -33.83 2.99 -5.30
CA GLY A 156 -35.25 2.84 -5.65
C GLY A 156 -36.19 3.20 -4.50
N THR A 157 -35.81 2.94 -3.25
CA THR A 157 -36.59 3.32 -2.07
C THR A 157 -36.47 4.81 -1.78
N GLU A 158 -35.25 5.37 -1.87
CA GLU A 158 -35.02 6.82 -1.80
C GLU A 158 -35.91 7.56 -2.80
N PHE A 159 -35.93 7.08 -4.05
CA PHE A 159 -36.75 7.66 -5.11
C PHE A 159 -38.24 7.62 -4.77
N LYS A 160 -38.77 6.49 -4.28
CA LYS A 160 -40.18 6.38 -3.89
C LYS A 160 -40.58 7.38 -2.80
N ILE A 161 -39.74 7.51 -1.76
CA ILE A 161 -39.97 8.45 -0.66
C ILE A 161 -39.92 9.89 -1.19
N TRP A 162 -38.91 10.23 -2.00
CA TRP A 162 -38.76 11.57 -2.56
C TRP A 162 -39.93 11.97 -3.46
N VAL A 163 -40.43 11.05 -4.29
CA VAL A 163 -41.61 11.29 -5.14
C VAL A 163 -42.84 11.57 -4.27
N ALA A 164 -43.05 10.80 -3.21
CA ALA A 164 -44.18 11.00 -2.30
C ALA A 164 -44.11 12.36 -1.57
N ILE A 165 -42.92 12.76 -1.08
CA ILE A 165 -42.68 14.08 -0.47
C ILE A 165 -42.96 15.19 -1.48
N THR A 166 -42.41 15.08 -2.68
CA THR A 166 -42.59 16.09 -3.74
C THR A 166 -44.06 16.24 -4.12
N GLN A 167 -44.79 15.12 -4.22
CA GLN A 167 -46.22 15.13 -4.49
C GLN A 167 -47.00 15.82 -3.37
N TYR A 168 -46.69 15.53 -2.11
CA TYR A 168 -47.32 16.18 -0.95
C TYR A 168 -47.06 17.69 -0.93
N ARG A 169 -45.82 18.13 -1.19
CA ARG A 169 -45.47 19.56 -1.29
C ARG A 169 -46.14 20.26 -2.47
N SER A 170 -46.47 19.50 -3.52
CA SER A 170 -47.12 20.03 -4.73
C SER A 170 -48.64 20.08 -4.62
N THR A 171 -49.26 19.46 -3.62
CA THR A 171 -50.71 19.57 -3.40
C THR A 171 -51.04 20.87 -2.66
N PRO A 172 -51.66 21.87 -3.31
CA PRO A 172 -52.04 23.10 -2.63
C PRO A 172 -53.12 22.80 -1.59
N THR A 173 -52.91 23.20 -0.34
CA THR A 173 -53.92 23.21 0.72
C THR A 173 -55.07 24.13 0.28
N ILE A 174 -56.16 23.56 -0.26
CA ILE A 174 -57.38 24.31 -0.55
C ILE A 174 -58.07 24.62 0.78
N CYS A 175 -57.86 25.83 1.28
CA CYS A 175 -58.73 26.48 2.24
C CYS A 175 -59.84 27.24 1.48
N ASN A 176 -61.11 26.84 1.70
CA ASN A 176 -62.35 27.64 1.69
C ASN A 176 -63.50 26.65 1.93
N GLY A 177 -64.19 26.64 3.07
CA GLY A 177 -64.99 27.77 3.54
C GLY A 177 -66.35 27.76 2.83
N THR A 178 -67.31 27.02 3.40
CA THR A 178 -68.77 27.14 3.23
C THR A 178 -69.34 27.42 1.84
N SER A 179 -70.01 26.44 1.25
CA SER A 179 -71.31 26.67 0.60
C SER A 179 -72.18 25.42 0.71
N THR A 180 -73.26 25.56 1.46
CA THR A 180 -74.42 24.67 1.50
C THR A 180 -75.01 24.47 0.10
N PRO A 181 -75.36 23.25 -0.32
CA PRO A 181 -76.38 23.06 -1.33
C PRO A 181 -77.75 23.13 -0.65
N THR A 182 -78.53 24.10 -1.07
CA THR A 182 -79.95 24.25 -0.82
C THR A 182 -80.70 23.28 -1.73
N TYR A 183 -81.64 22.55 -1.10
CA TYR A 183 -82.70 21.68 -1.66
C TYR A 183 -82.31 20.47 -2.52
#